data_AF-A0A7G8BFV3-F1
#
_entry.id   AF-A0A7G8BFV3-F1
#
_cell.length_a   1.000
_cell.length_b   1.000
_cell.length_c   1.000
_cell.angle_alpha   90.00
_cell.angle_beta   90.00
_cell.angle_gamma   90.00
#
_symmetry.space_group_name_H-M   'P 1'
#
loop_
_entity.id
_entity.type
_entity.pdbx_description
1 polymer ?
#
loop_
_entity_poly.entity_id
_entity_poly.type
_entity_poly.pdbx_seq_one_letter_code
_entity_poly.pdbx_strand_id
1 'polypeptide(L)' 'MAHKIAQAIAEAGVDLSFFVAQAIGRKYSAVIGFANDGDAKKAATLIKKASRKK' A
#
# COMPACT_ATOMS: atom_id res chain seq x y z
N MET A 1 -4.07 9.67 3.83
CA MET A 1 -4.40 8.41 3.11
C MET A 1 -3.20 7.48 3.05
N ALA A 2 -2.05 7.94 2.54
CA ALA A 2 -0.81 7.15 2.51
C ALA A 2 -0.38 6.60 3.88
N HIS A 3 -0.47 7.40 4.95
CA HIS A 3 -0.17 6.92 6.32
C HIS A 3 -1.04 5.74 6.77
N LYS A 4 -2.37 5.78 6.52
CA LYS A 4 -3.27 4.67 6.85
C LYS A 4 -2.95 3.40 6.07
N ILE A 5 -2.51 3.55 4.82
CA ILE A 5 -2.06 2.44 3.98
C ILE A 5 -0.79 1.83 4.56
N ALA A 6 0.21 2.65 4.88
CA ALA A 6 1.47 2.18 5.47
C ALA A 6 1.24 1.48 6.81
N GLN A 7 0.39 2.05 7.67
CA GLN A 7 0.02 1.46 8.95
C GLN A 7 -0.65 0.09 8.78
N ALA A 8 -1.63 -0.03 7.87
CA ALA A 8 -2.33 -1.30 7.65
C ALA A 8 -1.40 -2.40 7.10
N ILE A 9 -0.38 -2.03 6.32
CA ILE A 9 0.65 -2.97 5.84
C ILE A 9 1.53 -3.42 7.00
N ALA A 10 1.99 -2.47 7.84
CA ALA A 10 2.81 -2.77 9.02
C ALA A 10 2.10 -3.65 10.05
N GLU A 11 0.84 -3.36 10.37
CA GLU A 11 0.01 -4.17 11.29
C GLU A 11 -0.21 -5.61 10.77
N ALA A 12 -0.10 -5.82 9.46
CA ALA A 12 -0.21 -7.14 8.86
C ALA A 12 1.10 -7.91 8.81
N GLY A 13 2.20 -7.34 9.30
CA GLY A 13 3.55 -7.92 9.31
C GLY A 13 4.09 -8.16 7.91
N VAL A 14 3.72 -7.33 6.93
CA VAL A 14 4.18 -7.46 5.54
C VAL A 14 5.30 -6.46 5.28
N ASP A 15 6.47 -6.97 4.92
CA ASP A 15 7.62 -6.13 4.58
C ASP A 15 7.52 -5.54 3.18
N LEU A 16 7.92 -4.27 3.08
CA LEU A 16 8.01 -3.54 1.82
C LEU A 16 9.40 -3.75 1.22
N SER A 17 9.46 -4.29 0.01
CA SER A 17 10.73 -4.40 -0.72
C SER A 17 11.11 -3.09 -1.40
N PHE A 18 10.12 -2.36 -1.94
CA PHE A 18 10.33 -1.01 -2.46
C PHE A 18 9.04 -0.19 -2.43
N PHE A 19 9.18 1.13 -2.42
CA PHE A 19 8.06 2.06 -2.45
C PHE A 19 8.39 3.27 -3.32
N VAL A 20 7.56 3.53 -4.34
CA VAL A 20 7.64 4.72 -5.18
C VAL A 20 6.31 5.45 -5.11
N ALA A 21 6.32 6.71 -4.73
CA ALA A 21 5.15 7.59 -4.76
C ALA A 21 5.41 8.76 -5.70
N GLN A 22 4.43 9.06 -6.55
CA GLN A 22 4.51 10.13 -7.52
C GLN A 22 3.24 10.98 -7.51
N ALA A 23 3.42 12.30 -7.64
CA ALA A 23 2.34 13.24 -7.88
C ALA A 23 2.30 13.56 -9.38
N ILE A 24 1.17 13.27 -10.02
CA ILE A 24 0.92 13.57 -11.44
C ILE A 24 -0.20 14.60 -11.51
N GLY A 25 0.18 15.88 -11.61
CA GLY A 25 -0.75 17.00 -11.50
C GLY A 25 -1.46 17.02 -10.14
N ARG A 26 -2.80 16.87 -10.15
CA ARG A 26 -3.63 16.78 -8.93
C ARG A 26 -3.87 15.35 -8.45
N LYS A 27 -3.29 14.34 -9.09
CA LYS A 27 -3.44 12.92 -8.76
C LYS A 27 -2.19 12.40 -8.08
N TYR A 28 -2.38 11.44 -7.18
CA TYR A 28 -1.30 10.70 -6.54
C TYR A 28 -1.33 9.25 -7.04
N SER A 29 -0.16 8.71 -7.37
CA SER A 29 0.03 7.31 -7.72
C SER A 29 1.16 6.72 -6.87
N ALA A 30 1.04 5.45 -6.51
CA ALA A 30 2.07 4.74 -5.76
C ALA A 30 2.25 3.33 -6.33
N VAL A 31 3.51 2.91 -6.42
CA VAL A 31 3.92 1.54 -6.77
C VAL A 31 4.65 0.97 -5.55
N ILE A 32 4.19 -0.19 -5.10
CA ILE A 32 4.70 -0.86 -3.90
C ILE A 32 5.12 -2.26 -4.29
N GLY A 33 6.37 -2.61 -4.00
CA GLY A 33 6.91 -3.95 -4.20
C GLY A 33 6.96 -4.74 -2.91
N PHE A 34 6.78 -6.04 -3.05
CA PHE A 34 6.80 -7.02 -1.96
C PHE A 34 7.73 -8.17 -2.32
N ALA A 35 8.19 -8.89 -1.30
CA ALA A 35 9.16 -9.96 -1.47
C ALA A 35 8.60 -11.17 -2.25
N ASN A 36 7.29 -11.39 -2.18
CA ASN A 36 6.61 -12.48 -2.87
C ASN A 36 5.15 -12.13 -3.22
N ASP A 37 4.55 -12.95 -4.07
CA ASP A 37 3.17 -12.79 -4.54
C ASP A 37 2.12 -12.91 -3.43
N GLY A 38 2.39 -13.71 -2.39
CA GLY A 38 1.49 -13.89 -1.25
C GLY A 38 1.32 -12.58 -0.47
N ASP A 39 2.43 -11.94 -0.16
CA ASP A 39 2.49 -10.65 0.52
C ASP A 39 1.84 -9.54 -0.30
N ALA A 40 2.09 -9.52 -1.61
CA ALA A 40 1.44 -8.59 -2.53
C ALA A 40 -0.09 -8.73 -2.52
N LYS A 41 -0.61 -9.96 -2.55
CA LYS A 41 -2.06 -10.24 -2.50
C LYS A 41 -2.69 -9.84 -1.16
N LYS A 42 -2.01 -10.13 -0.05
CA LYS A 42 -2.45 -9.75 1.30
C LYS A 42 -2.49 -8.23 1.44
N ALA A 43 -1.42 -7.55 1.07
CA ALA A 43 -1.33 -6.09 1.11
C ALA A 43 -2.37 -5.42 0.21
N ALA A 44 -2.58 -5.89 -1.02
CA ALA A 44 -3.60 -5.34 -1.93
C ALA A 44 -5.01 -5.36 -1.31
N THR A 45 -5.34 -6.44 -0.60
CA THR A 45 -6.63 -6.58 0.09
C THR A 45 -6.76 -5.58 1.25
N LEU A 46 -5.70 -5.39 2.03
CA LEU A 46 -5.67 -4.44 3.16
C LEU A 46 -5.73 -2.99 2.67
N ILE A 47 -4.99 -2.65 1.63
CA ILE A 47 -4.99 -1.32 1.00
C ILE A 47 -6.39 -0.96 0.51
N LYS A 48 -7.09 -1.90 -0.16
CA LYS A 48 -8.49 -1.70 -0.58
C LYS A 48 -9.43 -1.43 0.59
N LYS A 49 -9.26 -2.12 1.72
CA LYS A 49 -10.05 -1.87 2.94
C LYS A 49 -9.73 -0.51 3.56
N ALA A 50 -8.44 -0.18 3.70
CA ALA A 50 -7.98 1.07 4.32
C ALA A 50 -8.27 2.32 3.47
N SER A 51 -8.46 2.14 2.15
CA SER A 51 -8.74 3.22 1.20
C SER A 51 -10.22 3.54 1.01
N ARG A 52 -11.15 2.71 1.51
CA ARG A 52 -12.56 3.09 1.56
C ARG A 52 -12.71 4.33 2.42
N LYS A 53 -13.17 5.43 1.80
CA LYS A 53 -13.63 6.61 2.52
C LYS A 53 -14.88 6.23 3.31
N LYS A 54 -14.97 6.70 4.55
CA LYS A 54 -16.24 6.78 5.27
C LYS A 54 -17.07 7.89 4.65
#